data_AF-A0A1B9KX86-F1
#
_entry.id   AF-A0A1B9KX86-F1
#
_cell.length_a   1.000
_cell.length_b   1.000
_cell.length_c   1.000
_cell.angle_alpha   90.00
_cell.angle_beta   90.00
_cell.angle_gamma   90.00
#
_symmetry.space_group_name_H-M   'P 1'
#
loop_
_entity.id
_entity.type
_entity.pdbx_description
1 polymer ?
#
loop_
_entity_poly.entity_id
_entity_poly.type
_entity_poly.pdbx_seq_one_letter_code
_entity_poly.pdbx_strand_id
1 'polypeptide(L)'
;MEPPQGVLQTRIDKAVLPQWPSGGTSPIDSSIAIKIPAGTKVYVGEVSSQNGIYVGGTQQIVVPKSWTIKGTEIIEVKPLT
;
A
#
# COMPACT_ATOMS: atom_id res chain seq x y z
N MET A 1 5.49 7.50 -8.50
CA MET A 1 5.25 7.06 -7.11
C MET A 1 6.54 7.21 -6.37
N GLU A 2 6.53 7.90 -5.24
CA GLU A 2 7.72 8.03 -4.41
C GLU A 2 7.90 6.75 -3.58
N PRO A 3 9.13 6.22 -3.47
CA PRO A 3 9.40 5.08 -2.61
C PRO A 3 9.17 5.47 -1.14
N PRO A 4 8.66 4.54 -0.32
CA PRO A 4 8.51 4.79 1.11
C PRO A 4 9.87 5.07 1.75
N GLN A 5 9.92 6.12 2.56
CA GLN A 5 11.14 6.54 3.27
C GLN A 5 11.39 5.76 4.56
N GLY A 6 10.33 5.17 5.14
CA GLY A 6 10.37 4.39 6.37
C GLY A 6 8.97 4.06 6.87
N VAL A 7 8.87 3.29 7.95
CA VAL A 7 7.57 2.80 8.46
C VAL A 7 6.65 3.94 8.90
N LEU A 8 7.15 4.88 9.71
CA LEU A 8 6.34 5.98 10.26
C LEU A 8 5.80 6.89 9.16
N GLN A 9 6.67 7.34 8.25
CA GLN A 9 6.27 8.22 7.15
C GLN A 9 5.24 7.55 6.24
N THR A 10 5.42 6.25 5.97
CA THR A 10 4.43 5.47 5.19
C THR A 10 3.07 5.47 5.86
N ARG A 11 2.99 5.33 7.19
CA ARG A 11 1.72 5.37 7.91
C ARG A 11 1.03 6.72 7.80
N ILE A 12 1.79 7.82 7.88
CA ILE A 12 1.28 9.18 7.75
C ILE A 12 0.72 9.41 6.34
N ASP A 13 1.53 9.15 5.31
CA ASP A 13 1.22 9.50 3.91
C ASP A 13 0.21 8.55 3.26
N LYS A 14 0.15 7.30 3.73
CA LYS A 14 -0.76 6.26 3.21
C LYS A 14 -1.94 6.00 4.15
N ALA A 15 -2.05 6.76 5.23
CA ALA A 15 -3.10 6.63 6.23
C ALA A 15 -3.35 5.19 6.70
N VAL A 16 -2.28 4.43 6.94
CA VAL A 16 -2.37 3.01 7.32
C VAL A 16 -2.27 2.85 8.84
N LEU A 17 -3.40 2.52 9.46
CA LEU A 17 -3.50 2.27 10.91
C LEU A 17 -2.78 0.97 11.29
N PRO A 18 -1.90 0.95 12.30
CA PRO A 18 -1.25 -0.28 12.77
C PRO A 18 -2.27 -1.32 13.25
N GLN A 19 -3.37 -0.84 13.81
CA GLN A 19 -4.50 -1.61 14.31
C GLN A 19 -5.79 -0.97 13.82
N TRP A 20 -6.62 -1.74 13.13
CA TRP A 20 -7.92 -1.32 12.64
C TRP A 20 -9.00 -1.48 13.72
N PRO A 21 -10.08 -0.66 13.71
CA PRO A 21 -11.18 -0.78 14.66
C PRO A 21 -11.85 -2.16 14.70
N SER A 22 -11.79 -2.91 13.60
CA SER A 22 -12.30 -4.28 13.49
C SER A 22 -11.39 -5.35 14.10
N GLY A 23 -10.23 -4.99 14.66
CA GLY A 23 -9.29 -5.92 15.24
C GLY A 23 -8.17 -6.40 14.30
N GLY A 24 -8.21 -6.05 13.01
CA GLY A 24 -7.13 -6.37 12.07
C GLY A 24 -5.84 -5.57 12.29
N THR A 25 -4.68 -6.18 12.11
CA THR A 25 -3.37 -5.51 12.16
C THR A 25 -2.83 -5.23 10.74
N SER A 26 -2.02 -4.19 10.60
CA SER A 26 -1.27 -3.92 9.36
C SER A 26 0.24 -3.85 9.63
N PRO A 27 0.96 -4.97 9.63
CA PRO A 27 2.42 -4.95 9.68
C PRO A 27 2.98 -4.27 8.43
N ILE A 28 4.02 -3.46 8.62
CA ILE A 28 4.77 -2.80 7.54
C ILE A 28 6.24 -2.97 7.88
N ASP A 29 6.97 -3.71 7.04
CA ASP A 29 8.40 -3.97 7.20
C ASP A 29 9.20 -3.82 5.90
N SER A 30 8.53 -3.78 4.74
CA SER A 30 9.14 -3.82 3.43
C SER A 30 8.31 -3.07 2.40
N SER A 31 8.96 -2.52 1.38
CA SER A 31 8.32 -2.13 0.13
C SER A 31 8.51 -3.22 -0.91
N ILE A 32 7.43 -3.58 -1.60
CA ILE A 32 7.43 -4.63 -2.62
C ILE A 32 7.01 -4.00 -3.95
N ALA A 33 7.87 -4.08 -4.96
CA ALA A 33 7.52 -3.72 -6.32
C ALA A 33 6.97 -4.96 -7.04
N ILE A 34 5.81 -4.83 -7.67
CA ILE A 34 5.17 -5.92 -8.43
C ILE A 34 4.89 -5.50 -9.87
N LYS A 35 4.93 -6.48 -10.77
CA LYS A 35 4.49 -6.35 -12.15
C LYS A 35 3.21 -7.15 -12.33
N ILE A 36 2.17 -6.48 -12.80
CA ILE A 36 0.84 -7.05 -13.03
C ILE A 36 0.59 -7.11 -14.54
N PRO A 37 0.08 -8.22 -15.10
CA PRO A 37 -0.22 -8.33 -16.52
C PRO A 37 -1.21 -7.28 -17.03
N ALA A 38 -1.03 -6.90 -18.30
CA ALA A 38 -1.96 -6.02 -19.01
C ALA A 38 -3.38 -6.63 -19.06
N GLY A 39 -4.39 -5.76 -19.13
CA GLY A 39 -5.80 -6.16 -19.06
C GLY A 39 -6.34 -6.31 -17.63
N THR A 40 -5.50 -6.15 -16.60
CA THR A 40 -5.95 -6.12 -15.21
C THR A 40 -6.71 -4.83 -14.89
N LYS A 41 -7.90 -4.96 -14.32
CA LYS A 41 -8.66 -3.81 -13.82
C LYS A 41 -8.02 -3.26 -12.54
N VAL A 42 -7.73 -1.97 -12.54
CA VAL A 42 -7.22 -1.24 -11.36
C VAL A 42 -8.09 -0.02 -11.10
N TYR A 43 -8.17 0.41 -9.85
CA TYR A 43 -8.77 1.68 -9.46
C TYR A 43 -7.68 2.59 -8.92
N VAL A 44 -7.60 3.81 -9.45
CA VAL A 44 -6.63 4.82 -9.02
C VAL A 44 -7.39 5.92 -8.29
N GLY A 45 -6.87 6.36 -7.16
CA GLY A 45 -7.48 7.44 -6.39
C GLY A 45 -6.52 8.00 -5.35
N GLU A 46 -7.00 9.00 -4.61
CA GLU A 46 -6.27 9.56 -3.48
C GLU A 46 -6.61 8.80 -2.20
N VAL A 47 -5.64 8.68 -1.29
CA VAL A 47 -5.85 8.14 0.06
C VAL A 47 -6.49 9.21 0.93
N SER A 48 -7.66 8.92 1.49
CA SER A 48 -8.31 9.79 2.48
C SER A 48 -7.70 9.61 3.87
N SER A 49 -7.76 10.67 4.68
CA SER A 49 -7.32 10.65 6.07
C SER A 49 -8.06 9.61 6.92
N GLN A 50 -7.34 9.02 7.88
CA GLN A 50 -7.86 8.17 8.96
C GLN A 50 -7.81 8.88 10.34
N ASN A 51 -7.80 10.21 10.35
CA ASN A 51 -7.63 11.09 11.51
C ASN A 51 -6.22 11.07 12.14
N GLY A 52 -5.98 11.99 13.08
CA GLY A 52 -4.72 12.09 13.81
C GLY A 52 -3.53 12.29 12.87
N ILE A 53 -2.48 11.48 13.06
CA ILE A 53 -1.27 11.54 12.23
C ILE A 53 -1.43 10.84 10.87
N TYR A 54 -2.54 10.13 10.63
CA TYR A 54 -2.78 9.34 9.42
C TYR A 54 -3.44 10.22 8.35
N VAL A 55 -2.64 11.11 7.76
CA VAL A 55 -3.10 12.20 6.91
C VAL A 55 -3.59 11.71 5.54
N GLY A 56 -2.86 10.78 4.90
CA GLY A 56 -3.16 10.39 3.53
C GLY A 56 -2.67 11.42 2.51
N GLY A 57 -3.45 11.69 1.47
CA GLY A 57 -3.16 12.69 0.44
C GLY A 57 -2.27 12.21 -0.70
N THR A 58 -1.85 10.94 -0.67
CA THR A 58 -1.07 10.34 -1.75
C THR A 58 -1.91 9.45 -2.66
N GLN A 59 -1.43 9.22 -3.87
CA GLN A 59 -2.08 8.28 -4.79
C GLN A 59 -2.02 6.84 -4.26
N GLN A 60 -3.15 6.14 -4.37
CA GLN A 60 -3.29 4.70 -4.18
C GLN A 60 -3.81 4.01 -5.44
N ILE A 61 -3.46 2.74 -5.56
CA ILE A 61 -3.95 1.85 -6.62
C ILE A 61 -4.56 0.64 -5.93
N VAL A 62 -5.84 0.38 -6.18
CA VAL A 62 -6.54 -0.81 -5.70
C VAL A 62 -6.62 -1.82 -6.85
N VAL A 63 -6.08 -3.01 -6.59
CA VAL A 63 -6.17 -4.17 -7.47
C VAL A 63 -7.07 -5.21 -6.80
N PRO A 64 -8.35 -5.35 -7.23
CA PRO A 64 -9.27 -6.28 -6.60
C PRO A 64 -8.80 -7.73 -6.74
N LYS A 65 -8.84 -8.48 -5.63
CA LYS A 65 -8.44 -9.91 -5.59
C LYS A 65 -7.07 -10.15 -6.25
N SER A 66 -6.09 -9.28 -5.96
CA SER A 66 -4.75 -9.32 -6.57
C SER A 66 -4.07 -10.69 -6.50
N TRP A 67 -4.30 -11.45 -5.43
CA TRP A 67 -3.80 -12.81 -5.23
C TRP A 67 -4.32 -13.86 -6.23
N THR A 68 -5.32 -13.52 -7.06
CA THR A 68 -5.87 -14.43 -8.09
C THR A 68 -5.29 -14.20 -9.48
N ILE A 69 -4.48 -13.15 -9.67
CA ILE A 69 -3.96 -12.75 -10.97
C ILE A 69 -2.72 -13.59 -11.31
N LYS A 70 -2.89 -14.54 -12.23
CA LYS A 70 -1.80 -15.36 -12.76
C LYS A 70 -0.80 -14.49 -13.52
N GLY A 71 0.50 -14.77 -13.38
CA GLY A 71 1.57 -14.02 -14.03
C GLY A 71 1.95 -12.71 -13.33
N THR A 72 1.49 -12.50 -12.09
CA THR A 72 2.01 -11.42 -11.24
C THR A 72 3.42 -11.78 -10.79
N GLU A 73 4.36 -10.86 -10.94
CA GLU A 73 5.78 -11.05 -10.60
C GLU A 73 6.19 -10.06 -9.52
N ILE A 74 6.99 -10.51 -8.55
CA ILE A 74 7.71 -9.62 -7.63
C ILE A 74 8.98 -9.18 -8.32
N ILE A 75 9.16 -7.87 -8.47
CA ILE A 75 10.31 -7.26 -9.13
C ILE A 75 11.38 -6.87 -8.11
N GLU A 76 10.96 -6.41 -6.94
CA GLU A 76 11.87 -5.97 -5.88
C GLU A 76 11.23 -6.14 -4.51
N VAL A 77 12.04 -6.49 -3.51
CA VAL A 77 11.69 -6.41 -2.09
C VAL A 77 12.78 -5.62 -1.40
N LYS A 78 12.39 -4.53 -0.75
CA LYS A 78 13.31 -3.67 0.00
C LYS A 78 12.80 -3.51 1.44
N PRO A 79 13.56 -3.96 2.46
CA PRO A 79 13.23 -3.71 3.85
C PRO A 79 13.13 -2.21 4.15
N LEU A 80 12.17 -1.85 4.99
CA LEU A 80 11.99 -0.50 5.52
C LEU A 80 12.66 -0.41 6.89
N THR A 81 13.27 0.74 7.13
CA THR A 81 13.85 1.12 8.42
C THR A 81 12.89 2.00 9.22
#